data_AF-A0A815TY71-F1
#
_entry.id   AF-A0A815TY71-F1
#
_cell.length_a   1.000
_cell.length_b   1.000
_cell.length_c   1.000
_cell.angle_alpha   90.00
_cell.angle_beta   90.00
_cell.angle_gamma   90.00
#
_symmetry.space_group_name_H-M   'P 1'
#
loop_
_entity.id
_entity.type
_entity.pdbx_description
1 polymer ?
#
loop_
_entity_poly.entity_id
_entity_poly.type
_entity_poly.pdbx_seq_one_letter_code
_entity_poly.pdbx_strand_id
1 'polypeptide(L)'
;MEADPDELLNWLKGDGSGERDLQIIALEQLCMLVLMSDNIDRCFEQYQPRLFLPALCDIFSDPLAPTHVLEVTARALTYFLDVSVDCAKKITSHPTIIRSMCTCLQAVDIEDRTNKDLAEQIIKVFERLCSRETSSIYEQDGLRCVLDFINTCYSVVHKDSLQSALNVVVKLIGKIDPQNSPTLDQTIESLSNLLLHDDTFVADNALRCFATLADRFSRKNVDPEPLMRYGLKDVLLRSLHYVSKSLTETHNAPNARGITTNLSVVTGLLSTLCRGSAKVTHDLLRSDLPDALEAALCGGDERCVLDIMRFLDLLIVLIFEGRQALPRPGSSVRTTNPPPPPNETPQNPPASTTATTGNTTPSDRSQQQIIEYIRSRNLQVFTNYIEENNIDVNYTDNVGQTMLNWVSAFGTREMVEY
;
A
#
# COMPACT_ATOMS: atom_id res chain seq x y z
N MET A 1 -6.96 23.48 37.61
CA MET A 1 -8.43 23.58 37.55
C MET A 1 -8.80 22.94 36.23
N GLU A 2 -9.48 21.78 36.22
CA GLU A 2 -9.96 21.20 34.96
C GLU A 2 -10.92 22.23 34.33
N ALA A 3 -10.65 22.69 33.11
CA ALA A 3 -11.57 23.61 32.46
C ALA A 3 -12.83 22.88 32.05
N ASP A 4 -13.95 23.58 32.13
CA ASP A 4 -15.25 23.07 31.75
C ASP A 4 -15.26 22.76 30.23
N PRO A 5 -15.63 21.54 29.80
CA PRO A 5 -15.68 21.19 28.38
C PRO A 5 -16.58 22.11 27.54
N ASP A 6 -17.67 22.61 28.13
CA ASP A 6 -18.58 23.54 27.44
C ASP A 6 -17.92 24.91 27.24
N GLU A 7 -17.14 25.38 28.22
CA GLU A 7 -16.34 26.61 28.10
C GLU A 7 -15.26 26.48 27.02
N LEU A 8 -14.52 25.37 27.02
CA LEU A 8 -13.53 25.07 25.97
C LEU A 8 -14.18 25.05 24.59
N LEU A 9 -15.33 24.39 24.44
CA LEU A 9 -16.04 24.33 23.18
C LEU A 9 -16.51 25.70 22.70
N ASN A 10 -16.94 26.57 23.62
CA ASN A 10 -17.32 27.94 23.30
C ASN A 10 -16.12 28.76 22.81
N TRP A 11 -14.97 28.65 23.47
CA TRP A 11 -13.74 29.31 23.02
C TRP A 11 -13.27 28.83 21.65
N LEU A 12 -13.42 27.54 21.34
CA LEU A 12 -13.12 27.01 20.00
C LEU A 12 -14.04 27.59 18.91
N LYS A 13 -15.33 27.76 19.23
CA LYS A 13 -16.34 28.26 18.30
C LYS A 13 -16.34 29.78 18.13
N GLY A 14 -15.50 30.50 18.87
CA GLY A 14 -15.38 31.95 18.78
C GLY A 14 -15.16 32.44 17.35
N ASP A 15 -15.91 33.45 16.91
CA ASP A 15 -16.03 33.88 15.51
C ASP A 15 -15.20 35.14 15.17
N GLY A 16 -14.23 35.51 16.01
CA GLY A 16 -13.47 36.77 15.87
C GLY A 16 -11.94 36.65 15.82
N SER A 17 -11.29 37.57 15.10
CA SER A 17 -9.83 37.75 15.11
C SER A 17 -9.27 38.13 16.49
N GLY A 18 -10.11 38.66 17.39
CA GLY A 18 -9.77 38.96 18.78
C GLY A 18 -9.90 37.78 19.74
N GLU A 19 -10.44 36.64 19.29
CA GLU A 19 -10.66 35.45 20.11
C GLU A 19 -9.66 34.33 19.80
N ARG A 20 -8.66 34.60 18.95
CA ARG A 20 -7.61 33.64 18.58
C ARG A 20 -6.76 33.21 19.77
N ASP A 21 -6.49 34.12 20.70
CA ASP A 21 -5.76 33.81 21.93
C ASP A 21 -6.56 32.82 22.81
N LEU A 22 -7.87 33.00 22.89
CA LEU A 22 -8.76 32.07 23.60
C LEU A 22 -8.86 30.72 22.88
N GLN A 23 -8.93 30.72 21.54
CA GLN A 23 -8.88 29.49 20.74
C GLN A 23 -7.60 28.72 21.02
N ILE A 24 -6.43 29.37 21.07
CA ILE A 24 -5.16 28.70 21.37
C ILE A 24 -5.16 28.10 22.76
N ILE A 25 -5.56 28.87 23.77
CA ILE A 25 -5.65 28.36 25.15
C ILE A 25 -6.56 27.12 25.19
N ALA A 26 -7.72 27.19 24.52
CA ALA A 26 -8.66 26.08 24.44
C ALA A 26 -8.06 24.86 23.72
N LEU A 27 -7.38 25.08 22.60
CA LEU A 27 -6.75 24.05 21.78
C LEU A 27 -5.59 23.36 22.51
N GLU A 28 -4.71 24.13 23.16
CA GLU A 28 -3.59 23.59 23.94
C GLU A 28 -4.09 22.79 25.13
N GLN A 29 -5.11 23.31 25.83
CA GLN A 29 -5.73 22.60 26.93
C GLN A 29 -6.41 21.31 26.46
N LEU A 30 -7.20 21.36 25.38
CA LEU A 30 -7.82 20.18 24.79
C LEU A 30 -6.77 19.15 24.37
N CYS A 31 -5.68 19.59 23.74
CA CYS A 31 -4.56 18.73 23.38
C CYS A 31 -3.97 18.00 24.59
N MET A 32 -3.67 18.74 25.67
CA MET A 32 -3.15 18.17 26.90
C MET A 32 -4.13 17.15 27.51
N LEU A 33 -5.42 17.49 27.56
CA LEU A 33 -6.45 16.65 28.18
C LEU A 33 -6.68 15.35 27.41
N VAL A 34 -6.72 15.40 26.07
CA VAL A 34 -6.87 14.20 25.23
C VAL A 34 -5.61 13.34 25.29
N LEU A 35 -4.42 13.95 25.21
CA LEU A 35 -3.14 13.22 25.22
C LEU A 35 -2.86 12.52 26.55
N MET A 36 -3.18 13.17 27.67
CA MET A 36 -2.93 12.63 29.02
C MET A 36 -4.04 11.70 29.51
N SER A 37 -5.08 11.47 28.71
CA SER A 37 -6.17 10.61 29.13
C SER A 37 -5.73 9.14 29.12
N ASP A 38 -5.87 8.49 30.28
CA ASP A 38 -5.65 7.06 30.46
C ASP A 38 -6.89 6.22 30.15
N ASN A 39 -8.04 6.87 29.90
CA ASN A 39 -9.32 6.22 29.67
C ASN A 39 -10.09 6.88 28.53
N ILE A 40 -10.16 6.17 27.40
CA ILE A 40 -10.80 6.61 26.16
C ILE A 40 -12.28 6.93 26.36
N ASP A 41 -13.01 6.07 27.07
CA ASP A 41 -14.45 6.24 27.26
C ASP A 41 -14.75 7.50 28.07
N ARG A 42 -14.03 7.71 29.18
CA ARG A 42 -14.15 8.92 29.99
C ARG A 42 -13.73 10.18 29.21
N CYS A 43 -12.66 10.08 28.42
CA CYS A 43 -12.22 11.17 27.54
C CYS A 43 -13.33 11.57 26.57
N PHE A 44 -14.00 10.59 25.94
CA PHE A 44 -15.03 10.85 24.94
C PHE A 44 -16.40 11.16 25.53
N GLU A 45 -16.68 10.78 26.77
CA GLU A 45 -17.83 11.28 27.52
C GLU A 45 -17.70 12.79 27.76
N GLN A 46 -16.49 13.23 28.15
CA GLN A 46 -16.20 14.62 28.50
C GLN A 46 -15.93 15.50 27.27
N TYR A 47 -15.13 15.03 26.31
CA TYR A 47 -14.74 15.73 25.09
C TYR A 47 -15.30 15.01 23.87
N GLN A 48 -16.63 15.06 23.74
CA GLN A 48 -17.36 14.29 22.73
C GLN A 48 -16.88 14.60 21.30
N PRO A 49 -16.37 13.61 20.54
CA PRO A 49 -15.89 13.85 19.17
C PRO A 49 -16.98 14.40 18.24
N ARG A 50 -18.26 14.19 18.55
CA ARG A 50 -19.39 14.75 17.79
C ARG A 50 -19.50 16.27 17.90
N LEU A 51 -18.99 16.87 18.98
CA LEU A 51 -19.05 18.31 19.24
C LEU A 51 -17.73 18.99 18.91
N PHE A 52 -16.61 18.39 19.34
CA PHE A 52 -15.28 18.97 19.18
C PHE A 52 -14.73 18.85 17.75
N LEU A 53 -14.91 17.70 17.06
CA LEU A 53 -14.35 17.55 15.71
C LEU A 53 -14.92 18.55 14.70
N PRO A 54 -16.23 18.85 14.66
CA PRO A 54 -16.75 19.91 13.79
C PRO A 54 -16.10 21.25 14.08
N ALA A 55 -16.00 21.67 15.35
CA ALA A 55 -15.36 22.94 15.72
C ALA A 55 -13.89 23.00 15.28
N LEU A 56 -13.12 21.92 15.45
CA LEU A 56 -11.74 21.84 14.97
C LEU A 56 -11.66 21.90 13.43
N CYS A 57 -12.58 21.25 12.72
CA CYS A 57 -12.62 21.29 11.26
C CYS A 57 -13.03 22.68 10.73
N ASP A 58 -13.91 23.38 11.43
CA ASP A 58 -14.31 24.75 11.12
C ASP A 58 -13.14 25.72 11.29
N ILE A 59 -12.41 25.65 12.43
CA ILE A 59 -11.18 26.43 12.63
C ILE A 59 -10.18 26.15 11.51
N PHE A 60 -9.97 24.88 11.16
CA PHE A 60 -8.98 24.52 10.14
C PHE A 60 -9.40 24.94 8.73
N SER A 61 -10.71 25.05 8.48
CA SER A 61 -11.25 25.46 7.18
C SER A 61 -11.37 26.98 7.05
N ASP A 62 -11.15 27.74 8.13
CA ASP A 62 -11.20 29.19 8.12
C ASP A 62 -9.97 29.79 7.40
N PRO A 63 -10.17 30.51 6.28
CA PRO A 63 -9.06 31.10 5.52
C PRO A 63 -8.33 32.22 6.26
N LEU A 64 -8.90 32.75 7.36
CA LEU A 64 -8.30 33.79 8.19
C LEU A 64 -7.60 33.21 9.43
N ALA A 65 -7.59 31.88 9.61
CA ALA A 65 -6.93 31.24 10.72
C ALA A 65 -5.40 31.36 10.60
N PRO A 66 -4.70 31.91 11.60
CA PRO A 66 -3.25 31.97 11.60
C PRO A 66 -2.61 30.57 11.63
N THR A 67 -1.44 30.42 11.03
CA THR A 67 -0.69 29.15 10.91
C THR A 67 -0.48 28.44 12.25
N HIS A 68 -0.17 29.18 13.32
CA HIS A 68 0.04 28.61 14.65
C HIS A 68 -1.26 28.09 15.29
N VAL A 69 -2.42 28.70 15.01
CA VAL A 69 -3.73 28.16 15.43
C VAL A 69 -4.03 26.88 14.65
N LEU A 70 -3.76 26.87 13.36
CA LEU A 70 -3.93 25.69 12.50
C LEU A 70 -3.03 24.52 12.94
N GLU A 71 -1.80 24.79 13.37
CA GLU A 71 -0.86 23.76 13.84
C GLU A 71 -1.45 23.04 15.06
N VAL A 72 -1.82 23.78 16.10
CA VAL A 72 -2.42 23.19 17.31
C VAL A 72 -3.74 22.49 16.99
N THR A 73 -4.52 23.02 16.05
CA THR A 73 -5.75 22.38 15.57
C THR A 73 -5.48 21.03 14.91
N ALA A 74 -4.48 20.94 14.02
CA ALA A 74 -4.07 19.68 13.41
C ALA A 74 -3.49 18.71 14.45
N ARG A 75 -2.84 19.21 15.50
CA ARG A 75 -2.39 18.41 16.65
C ARG A 75 -3.55 17.80 17.44
N ALA A 76 -4.56 18.60 17.75
CA ALA A 76 -5.78 18.11 18.39
C ALA A 76 -6.49 17.04 17.52
N LEU A 77 -6.60 17.27 16.20
CA LEU A 77 -7.16 16.30 15.26
C LEU A 77 -6.40 14.97 15.27
N THR A 78 -5.06 15.01 15.27
CA THR A 78 -4.23 13.80 15.37
C THR A 78 -4.49 13.06 16.68
N TYR A 79 -4.58 13.75 17.82
CA TYR A 79 -4.87 13.08 19.10
C TYR A 79 -6.25 12.43 19.13
N PHE A 80 -7.29 13.06 18.58
CA PHE A 80 -8.60 12.40 18.44
C PHE A 80 -8.54 11.14 17.56
N LEU A 81 -7.70 11.16 16.51
CA LEU A 81 -7.50 10.01 15.62
C LEU A 81 -6.66 8.90 16.28
N ASP A 82 -5.69 9.25 17.10
CA ASP A 82 -4.88 8.31 17.88
C ASP A 82 -5.70 7.62 18.96
N VAL A 83 -6.64 8.35 19.58
CA VAL A 83 -7.59 7.78 20.56
C VAL A 83 -8.62 6.88 19.88
N SER A 84 -9.15 7.27 18.72
CA SER A 84 -10.09 6.44 17.97
C SER A 84 -10.05 6.65 16.46
N VAL A 85 -9.83 5.55 15.74
CA VAL A 85 -9.88 5.51 14.28
C VAL A 85 -11.27 5.82 13.71
N ASP A 86 -12.34 5.76 14.51
CA ASP A 86 -13.70 6.12 14.07
C ASP A 86 -13.87 7.64 13.88
N CYS A 87 -12.96 8.45 14.43
CA CYS A 87 -12.90 9.89 14.18
C CYS A 87 -12.60 10.20 12.70
N ALA A 88 -11.91 9.31 11.97
CA ALA A 88 -11.49 9.55 10.59
C ALA A 88 -12.67 9.82 9.65
N LYS A 89 -13.75 9.04 9.76
CA LYS A 89 -14.96 9.22 8.95
C LYS A 89 -15.66 10.54 9.26
N LYS A 90 -15.69 10.96 10.53
CA LYS A 90 -16.30 12.23 10.95
C LYS A 90 -15.52 13.42 10.38
N ILE A 91 -14.19 13.39 10.48
CA ILE A 91 -13.33 14.43 9.92
C ILE A 91 -13.50 14.49 8.40
N THR A 92 -13.35 13.38 7.70
CA THR A 92 -13.45 13.37 6.22
C THR A 92 -14.84 13.66 5.68
N SER A 93 -15.89 13.48 6.50
CA SER A 93 -17.24 13.94 6.15
C SER A 93 -17.42 15.45 6.25
N HIS A 94 -16.52 16.16 6.93
CA HIS A 94 -16.56 17.61 7.01
C HIS A 94 -16.23 18.21 5.63
N PRO A 95 -17.04 19.15 5.13
CA PRO A 95 -16.72 19.84 3.89
C PRO A 95 -15.33 20.47 3.95
N THR A 96 -14.63 20.45 2.82
CA THR A 96 -13.38 21.18 2.54
C THR A 96 -12.16 20.86 3.40
N ILE A 97 -12.24 20.16 4.53
CA ILE A 97 -11.12 19.97 5.46
C ILE A 97 -9.85 19.42 4.79
N ILE A 98 -10.00 18.37 3.96
CA ILE A 98 -8.89 17.76 3.23
C ILE A 98 -8.32 18.74 2.20
N ARG A 99 -9.18 19.53 1.55
CA ARG A 99 -8.76 20.55 0.58
C ARG A 99 -8.00 21.68 1.26
N SER A 100 -8.44 22.13 2.44
CA SER A 100 -7.76 23.16 3.23
C SER A 100 -6.37 22.67 3.67
N MET A 101 -6.28 21.41 4.14
CA MET A 101 -5.00 20.76 4.45
C MET A 101 -4.07 20.66 3.24
N CYS A 102 -4.60 20.27 2.07
CA CYS A 102 -3.83 20.23 0.82
C CYS A 102 -3.34 21.62 0.40
N THR A 103 -4.18 22.65 0.54
CA THR A 103 -3.83 24.04 0.22
C THR A 103 -2.68 24.53 1.12
N CYS A 104 -2.71 24.18 2.41
CA CYS A 104 -1.62 24.50 3.34
C CYS A 104 -0.32 23.79 2.92
N LEU A 105 -0.37 22.49 2.56
CA LEU A 105 0.81 21.75 2.09
C LEU A 105 1.40 22.31 0.79
N GLN A 106 0.59 22.92 -0.07
CA GLN A 106 1.05 23.55 -1.31
C GLN A 106 1.64 24.94 -1.10
N ALA A 107 1.29 25.61 0.00
CA ALA A 107 1.74 26.96 0.35
C ALA A 107 2.81 26.96 1.45
N VAL A 108 3.54 25.84 1.61
CA VAL A 108 4.56 25.72 2.65
C VAL A 108 5.72 26.66 2.38
N ASP A 109 5.96 27.56 3.32
CA ASP A 109 7.18 28.35 3.38
C ASP A 109 8.22 27.60 4.24
N ILE A 110 9.30 27.15 3.60
CA ILE A 110 10.39 26.40 4.25
C ILE A 110 11.21 27.29 5.21
N GLU A 111 11.18 28.61 5.04
CA GLU A 111 11.91 29.53 5.91
C GLU A 111 11.17 29.80 7.22
N ASP A 112 9.83 29.71 7.21
CA ASP A 112 8.98 29.86 8.39
C ASP A 112 8.85 28.55 9.17
N ARG A 113 9.38 28.55 10.40
CA ARG A 113 9.29 27.41 11.32
C ARG A 113 7.84 27.00 11.59
N THR A 114 6.93 27.93 11.82
CA THR A 114 5.53 27.61 12.16
C THR A 114 4.81 26.98 10.96
N ASN A 115 5.13 27.42 9.74
CA ASN A 115 4.58 26.83 8.52
C ASN A 115 5.08 25.39 8.33
N LYS A 116 6.36 25.13 8.58
CA LYS A 116 6.91 23.77 8.62
C LYS A 116 6.24 22.88 9.67
N ASP A 117 6.12 23.37 10.90
CA ASP A 117 5.51 22.61 12.00
C ASP A 117 4.04 22.26 11.65
N LEU A 118 3.29 23.19 11.05
CA LEU A 118 1.96 22.93 10.52
C LEU A 118 1.97 21.84 9.43
N ALA A 119 2.86 21.95 8.44
CA ALA A 119 2.93 20.98 7.34
C ALA A 119 3.21 19.55 7.85
N GLU A 120 4.17 19.42 8.77
CA GLU A 120 4.46 18.14 9.43
C GLU A 120 3.25 17.59 10.19
N GLN A 121 2.52 18.46 10.89
CA GLN A 121 1.33 18.06 11.63
C GLN A 121 0.18 17.65 10.69
N ILE A 122 0.01 18.30 9.54
CA ILE A 122 -0.96 17.88 8.51
C ILE A 122 -0.60 16.48 7.98
N ILE A 123 0.68 16.20 7.73
CA ILE A 123 1.13 14.87 7.29
C ILE A 123 0.78 13.81 8.34
N LYS A 124 0.92 14.10 9.63
CA LYS A 124 0.49 13.21 10.72
C LYS A 124 -1.01 12.95 10.67
N VAL A 125 -1.83 13.99 10.46
CA VAL A 125 -3.29 13.83 10.29
C VAL A 125 -3.59 12.93 9.08
N PHE A 126 -2.95 13.19 7.93
CA PHE A 126 -3.13 12.38 6.71
C PHE A 126 -2.74 10.92 6.91
N GLU A 127 -1.65 10.63 7.63
CA GLU A 127 -1.23 9.26 7.93
C GLU A 127 -2.31 8.49 8.69
N ARG A 128 -2.91 9.14 9.70
CA ARG A 128 -3.98 8.55 10.51
C ARG A 128 -5.29 8.40 9.73
N LEU A 129 -5.69 9.42 8.97
CA LEU A 129 -6.87 9.36 8.12
C LEU A 129 -6.75 8.27 7.04
N CYS A 130 -5.59 8.13 6.41
CA CYS A 130 -5.32 7.10 5.40
C CYS A 130 -5.46 5.66 5.92
N SER A 131 -5.55 5.42 7.24
CA SER A 131 -5.80 4.08 7.79
C SER A 131 -7.22 3.58 7.54
N ARG A 132 -8.21 4.46 7.32
CA ARG A 132 -9.59 4.07 6.98
C ARG A 132 -10.19 4.83 5.80
N GLU A 133 -9.81 6.07 5.61
CA GLU A 133 -10.44 7.01 4.68
C GLU A 133 -9.49 7.40 3.53
N THR A 134 -8.68 6.46 3.05
CA THR A 134 -7.70 6.70 1.96
C THR A 134 -8.35 7.25 0.69
N SER A 135 -9.57 6.81 0.35
CA SER A 135 -10.27 7.29 -0.86
C SER A 135 -10.58 8.78 -0.77
N SER A 136 -11.06 9.25 0.37
CA SER A 136 -11.43 10.65 0.61
C SER A 136 -10.24 11.60 0.42
N ILE A 137 -9.03 11.15 0.78
CA ILE A 137 -7.80 11.91 0.57
C ILE A 137 -7.36 11.90 -0.89
N TYR A 138 -7.44 10.74 -1.54
CA TYR A 138 -7.08 10.60 -2.95
C TYR A 138 -7.95 11.47 -3.87
N GLU A 139 -9.28 11.49 -3.62
CA GLU A 139 -10.25 12.26 -4.40
C GLU A 139 -10.04 13.78 -4.30
N GLN A 140 -9.35 14.27 -3.26
CA GLN A 140 -9.01 15.68 -3.08
C GLN A 140 -7.56 16.00 -3.48
N ASP A 141 -6.96 15.16 -4.32
CA ASP A 141 -5.60 15.37 -4.85
C ASP A 141 -4.50 15.33 -3.78
N GLY A 142 -4.78 14.67 -2.65
CA GLY A 142 -3.83 14.54 -1.55
C GLY A 142 -2.54 13.82 -1.92
N LEU A 143 -2.56 12.92 -2.92
CA LEU A 143 -1.35 12.24 -3.38
C LEU A 143 -0.35 13.22 -3.98
N ARG A 144 -0.80 14.10 -4.87
CA ARG A 144 0.06 15.12 -5.49
C ARG A 144 0.62 16.05 -4.43
N CYS A 145 -0.22 16.54 -3.52
CA CYS A 145 0.20 17.45 -2.45
C CYS A 145 1.29 16.84 -1.55
N VAL A 146 1.15 15.56 -1.19
CA VAL A 146 2.16 14.88 -0.34
C VAL A 146 3.44 14.60 -1.13
N LEU A 147 3.36 14.24 -2.41
CA LEU A 147 4.55 14.06 -3.26
C LEU A 147 5.31 15.37 -3.47
N ASP A 148 4.59 16.47 -3.70
CA ASP A 148 5.19 17.81 -3.86
C ASP A 148 5.84 18.26 -2.55
N PHE A 149 5.18 18.02 -1.41
CA PHE A 149 5.74 18.27 -0.07
C PHE A 149 7.05 17.52 0.16
N ILE A 150 7.10 16.21 -0.14
CA ILE A 150 8.33 15.43 0.02
C ILE A 150 9.44 16.00 -0.88
N ASN A 151 9.16 16.19 -2.18
CA ASN A 151 10.17 16.67 -3.13
C ASN A 151 10.71 18.07 -2.78
N THR A 152 9.90 18.91 -2.14
CA THR A 152 10.27 20.30 -1.81
C THR A 152 10.89 20.42 -0.41
N CYS A 153 10.41 19.64 0.56
CA CYS A 153 10.74 19.82 1.98
C CYS A 153 11.59 18.71 2.61
N TYR A 154 11.99 17.66 1.87
CA TYR A 154 12.65 16.47 2.46
C TYR A 154 13.87 16.79 3.34
N SER A 155 14.67 17.80 2.99
CA SER A 155 15.94 18.10 3.66
C SER A 155 15.76 18.90 4.96
N VAL A 156 14.57 19.46 5.17
CA VAL A 156 14.30 20.41 6.26
C VAL A 156 13.30 19.88 7.29
N VAL A 157 12.52 18.86 6.95
CA VAL A 157 11.50 18.27 7.84
C VAL A 157 12.08 17.16 8.71
N HIS A 158 11.41 16.86 9.81
CA HIS A 158 11.81 15.73 10.66
C HIS A 158 11.71 14.39 9.93
N LYS A 159 12.65 13.48 10.21
CA LYS A 159 12.68 12.13 9.62
C LYS A 159 11.40 11.34 9.88
N ASP A 160 10.79 11.50 11.05
CA ASP A 160 9.53 10.86 11.42
C ASP A 160 8.35 11.40 10.60
N SER A 161 8.31 12.69 10.30
CA SER A 161 7.33 13.32 9.41
C SER A 161 7.51 12.88 7.96
N LEU A 162 8.76 12.75 7.49
CA LEU A 162 9.08 12.19 6.16
C LEU A 162 8.63 10.73 6.04
N GLN A 163 8.86 9.92 7.08
CA GLN A 163 8.36 8.54 7.16
C GLN A 163 6.83 8.49 7.08
N SER A 164 6.12 9.34 7.84
CA SER A 164 4.67 9.46 7.78
C SER A 164 4.19 9.86 6.37
N ALA A 165 4.86 10.81 5.70
CA ALA A 165 4.53 11.22 4.34
C ALA A 165 4.68 10.06 3.34
N LEU A 166 5.77 9.30 3.42
CA LEU A 166 5.98 8.12 2.57
C LEU A 166 4.93 7.03 2.80
N ASN A 167 4.54 6.79 4.06
CA ASN A 167 3.44 5.87 4.39
C ASN A 167 2.11 6.30 3.75
N VAL A 168 1.82 7.61 3.74
CA VAL A 168 0.66 8.18 3.08
C VAL A 168 0.72 7.94 1.57
N VAL A 169 1.86 8.22 0.93
CA VAL A 169 2.06 7.99 -0.52
C VAL A 169 1.83 6.53 -0.89
N VAL A 170 2.42 5.58 -0.16
CA VAL A 170 2.25 4.13 -0.42
C VAL A 170 0.76 3.73 -0.40
N LYS A 171 0.00 4.23 0.59
CA LYS A 171 -1.45 3.94 0.70
C LYS A 171 -2.24 4.57 -0.46
N LEU A 172 -1.94 5.83 -0.79
CA LEU A 172 -2.66 6.59 -1.82
C LEU A 172 -2.38 6.06 -3.24
N ILE A 173 -1.17 5.58 -3.51
CA ILE A 173 -0.83 4.95 -4.80
C ILE A 173 -1.69 3.72 -5.09
N GLY A 174 -2.07 2.98 -4.06
CA GLY A 174 -3.02 1.86 -4.20
C GLY A 174 -4.39 2.25 -4.76
N LYS A 175 -4.73 3.55 -4.78
CA LYS A 175 -6.00 4.08 -5.33
C LYS A 175 -5.91 4.52 -6.79
N ILE A 176 -4.72 4.61 -7.37
CA ILE A 176 -4.56 4.98 -8.77
C ILE A 176 -5.28 3.97 -9.66
N ASP A 177 -6.00 4.51 -10.65
CA ASP A 177 -6.54 3.76 -11.78
C ASP A 177 -5.57 3.86 -12.97
N PRO A 178 -4.86 2.78 -13.34
CA PRO A 178 -3.88 2.78 -14.42
C PRO A 178 -4.44 3.18 -15.80
N GLN A 179 -5.75 3.04 -16.04
CA GLN A 179 -6.36 3.34 -17.34
C GLN A 179 -6.78 4.80 -17.48
N ASN A 180 -7.37 5.37 -16.43
CA ASN A 180 -8.13 6.61 -16.53
C ASN A 180 -7.59 7.75 -15.66
N SER A 181 -6.51 7.53 -14.90
CA SER A 181 -6.00 8.56 -14.00
C SER A 181 -5.23 9.63 -14.78
N PRO A 182 -5.68 10.91 -14.79
CA PRO A 182 -4.98 11.99 -15.48
C PRO A 182 -3.67 12.40 -14.77
N THR A 183 -3.55 12.10 -13.48
CA THR A 183 -2.38 12.44 -12.65
C THR A 183 -1.29 11.36 -12.68
N LEU A 184 -1.50 10.28 -13.42
CA LEU A 184 -0.60 9.12 -13.45
C LEU A 184 0.81 9.52 -13.90
N ASP A 185 0.95 10.24 -15.03
CA ASP A 185 2.27 10.56 -15.58
C ASP A 185 3.08 11.45 -14.62
N GLN A 186 2.43 12.47 -14.04
CA GLN A 186 3.04 13.32 -13.02
C GLN A 186 3.42 12.53 -11.76
N THR A 187 2.60 11.55 -11.36
CA THR A 187 2.91 10.68 -10.22
C THR A 187 4.16 9.84 -10.49
N ILE A 188 4.29 9.26 -11.70
CA ILE A 188 5.45 8.46 -12.10
C ILE A 188 6.71 9.34 -12.10
N GLU A 189 6.64 10.56 -12.64
CA GLU A 189 7.75 11.52 -12.63
C GLU A 189 8.18 11.87 -11.19
N SER A 190 7.23 12.23 -10.32
CA SER A 190 7.52 12.54 -8.91
C SER A 190 8.12 11.35 -8.16
N LEU A 191 7.64 10.12 -8.40
CA LEU A 191 8.21 8.92 -7.80
C LEU A 191 9.61 8.61 -8.33
N SER A 192 9.88 8.87 -9.61
CA SER A 192 11.20 8.71 -10.19
C SER A 192 12.22 9.68 -9.61
N ASN A 193 11.81 10.91 -9.27
CA ASN A 193 12.67 11.83 -8.54
C ASN A 193 13.02 11.27 -7.14
N LEU A 194 12.05 10.69 -6.45
CA LEU A 194 12.27 10.04 -5.14
C LEU A 194 13.14 8.78 -5.22
N LEU A 195 13.10 8.03 -6.34
CA LEU A 195 14.00 6.90 -6.56
C LEU A 195 15.48 7.31 -6.64
N LEU A 196 15.77 8.51 -7.12
CA LEU A 196 17.13 9.02 -7.28
C LEU A 196 17.65 9.76 -6.04
N HIS A 197 16.88 9.70 -4.95
CA HIS A 197 17.19 10.37 -3.69
C HIS A 197 18.43 9.76 -3.01
N ASP A 198 19.19 10.61 -2.30
CA ASP A 198 20.43 10.21 -1.60
C ASP A 198 20.17 9.31 -0.38
N ASP A 199 19.02 9.51 0.28
CA ASP A 199 18.56 8.64 1.36
C ASP A 199 17.92 7.36 0.79
N THR A 200 18.58 6.23 1.04
CA THR A 200 18.12 4.89 0.62
C THR A 200 16.75 4.54 1.17
N PHE A 201 16.39 5.08 2.34
CA PHE A 201 15.07 4.86 2.91
C PHE A 201 13.96 5.46 2.03
N VAL A 202 14.19 6.66 1.48
CA VAL A 202 13.25 7.32 0.56
C VAL A 202 13.17 6.56 -0.76
N ALA A 203 14.33 6.21 -1.33
CA ALA A 203 14.42 5.47 -2.59
C ALA A 203 13.73 4.10 -2.50
N ASP A 204 13.90 3.37 -1.40
CA ASP A 204 13.26 2.08 -1.17
C ASP A 204 11.73 2.20 -1.08
N ASN A 205 11.21 3.26 -0.46
CA ASN A 205 9.77 3.50 -0.43
C ASN A 205 9.22 3.87 -1.82
N ALA A 206 9.95 4.69 -2.59
CA ALA A 206 9.59 4.98 -3.98
C ALA A 206 9.58 3.69 -4.83
N LEU A 207 10.52 2.77 -4.62
CA LEU A 207 10.52 1.47 -5.30
C LEU A 207 9.31 0.60 -4.92
N ARG A 208 8.92 0.57 -3.64
CA ARG A 208 7.69 -0.11 -3.19
C ARG A 208 6.43 0.50 -3.81
N CYS A 209 6.42 1.82 -4.00
CA CYS A 209 5.37 2.53 -4.71
C CYS A 209 5.29 2.09 -6.19
N PHE A 210 6.42 1.94 -6.88
CA PHE A 210 6.48 1.38 -8.23
C PHE A 210 6.00 -0.07 -8.30
N ALA A 211 6.41 -0.92 -7.35
CA ALA A 211 5.90 -2.29 -7.24
C ALA A 211 4.36 -2.32 -7.07
N THR A 212 3.84 -1.46 -6.20
CA THR A 212 2.39 -1.32 -6.00
C THR A 212 1.69 -0.87 -7.27
N LEU A 213 2.24 0.10 -8.01
CA LEU A 213 1.70 0.52 -9.31
C LEU A 213 1.72 -0.63 -10.32
N ALA A 214 2.85 -1.32 -10.50
CA ALA A 214 2.97 -2.43 -11.44
C ALA A 214 1.94 -3.53 -11.17
N ASP A 215 1.69 -3.85 -9.89
CA ASP A 215 0.65 -4.79 -9.49
C ASP A 215 -0.77 -4.30 -9.85
N ARG A 216 -1.02 -2.99 -9.82
CA ARG A 216 -2.31 -2.40 -10.24
C ARG A 216 -2.50 -2.52 -11.74
N PHE A 217 -1.46 -2.22 -12.53
CA PHE A 217 -1.46 -2.42 -13.98
C PHE A 217 -1.74 -3.90 -14.32
N SER A 218 -1.04 -4.82 -13.64
CA SER A 218 -1.24 -6.27 -13.79
C SER A 218 -2.67 -6.70 -13.47
N ARG A 219 -3.22 -6.29 -12.32
CA ARG A 219 -4.60 -6.62 -11.90
C ARG A 219 -5.67 -6.05 -12.84
N LYS A 220 -5.41 -4.90 -13.45
CA LYS A 220 -6.31 -4.27 -14.43
C LYS A 220 -6.05 -4.73 -15.87
N ASN A 221 -5.07 -5.61 -16.08
CA ASN A 221 -4.61 -6.07 -17.39
C ASN A 221 -4.30 -4.90 -18.34
N VAL A 222 -3.59 -3.91 -17.81
CA VAL A 222 -3.14 -2.70 -18.52
C VAL A 222 -1.64 -2.81 -18.71
N ASP A 223 -1.15 -2.42 -19.88
CA ASP A 223 0.28 -2.42 -20.18
C ASP A 223 1.04 -1.47 -19.20
N PRO A 224 1.96 -1.98 -18.36
CA PRO A 224 2.74 -1.17 -17.42
C PRO A 224 3.89 -0.37 -18.05
N GLU A 225 4.02 -0.36 -19.38
CA GLU A 225 5.05 0.41 -20.08
C GLU A 225 5.21 1.88 -19.62
N PRO A 226 4.14 2.64 -19.29
CA PRO A 226 4.29 4.00 -18.82
C PRO A 226 5.18 4.15 -17.56
N LEU A 227 5.26 3.11 -16.72
CA LEU A 227 6.10 3.12 -15.51
C LEU A 227 7.60 3.22 -15.83
N MET A 228 8.01 2.84 -17.05
CA MET A 228 9.40 2.85 -17.47
C MET A 228 9.87 4.19 -18.05
N ARG A 229 8.99 5.19 -18.13
CA ARG A 229 9.24 6.46 -18.83
C ARG A 229 10.33 7.31 -18.19
N TYR A 230 10.48 7.27 -16.87
CA TYR A 230 11.34 8.17 -16.11
C TYR A 230 12.42 7.40 -15.34
N GLY A 231 13.41 6.81 -16.04
CA GLY A 231 14.64 6.30 -15.42
C GLY A 231 14.53 5.06 -14.52
N LEU A 232 13.33 4.48 -14.36
CA LEU A 232 13.11 3.27 -13.55
C LEU A 232 13.98 2.10 -14.02
N LYS A 233 14.09 1.91 -15.34
CA LYS A 233 14.95 0.90 -15.95
C LYS A 233 16.37 0.93 -15.38
N ASP A 234 16.98 2.11 -15.40
CA ASP A 234 18.38 2.29 -15.03
C ASP A 234 18.61 2.03 -13.54
N VAL A 235 17.63 2.36 -12.69
CA VAL A 235 17.65 2.08 -11.25
C VAL A 235 17.60 0.57 -10.99
N LEU A 236 16.71 -0.16 -11.67
CA LEU A 236 16.58 -1.61 -11.49
C LEU A 236 17.85 -2.35 -11.93
N LEU A 237 18.41 -1.99 -13.10
CA LEU A 237 19.63 -2.60 -13.61
C LEU A 237 20.86 -2.27 -12.75
N ARG A 238 21.03 -1.01 -12.34
CA ARG A 238 22.12 -0.62 -11.42
C ARG A 238 22.04 -1.34 -10.10
N SER A 239 20.84 -1.54 -9.56
CA SER A 239 20.64 -2.26 -8.30
C SER A 239 21.06 -3.73 -8.40
N LEU A 240 20.76 -4.40 -9.52
CA LEU A 240 21.23 -5.76 -9.79
C LEU A 240 22.77 -5.85 -9.96
N HIS A 241 23.39 -4.87 -10.61
CA HIS A 241 24.85 -4.84 -10.73
C HIS A 241 25.57 -4.60 -9.41
N TYR A 242 24.99 -3.81 -8.51
CA TYR A 242 25.62 -3.42 -7.25
C TYR A 242 25.88 -4.61 -6.31
N VAL A 243 25.06 -5.65 -6.41
CA VAL A 243 25.13 -6.89 -5.62
C VAL A 243 26.53 -7.52 -5.68
N SER A 244 27.16 -7.52 -6.86
CA SER A 244 28.50 -8.07 -7.08
C SER A 244 29.62 -7.26 -6.41
N LYS A 245 29.46 -5.94 -6.29
CA LYS A 245 30.51 -5.04 -5.76
C LYS A 245 30.52 -4.95 -4.25
N SER A 246 29.39 -5.16 -3.59
CA SER A 246 29.29 -5.11 -2.12
C SER A 246 30.15 -6.16 -1.40
N LEU A 247 30.56 -7.23 -2.08
CA LEU A 247 31.40 -8.30 -1.52
C LEU A 247 32.90 -8.09 -1.78
N THR A 248 33.27 -7.24 -2.75
CA THR A 248 34.65 -7.16 -3.26
C THR A 248 35.36 -5.86 -2.88
N GLU A 249 34.67 -4.75 -2.64
CA GLU A 249 35.30 -3.46 -2.34
C GLU A 249 34.56 -2.66 -1.26
N THR A 250 35.15 -2.56 -0.06
CA THR A 250 34.83 -1.50 0.90
C THR A 250 35.44 -0.19 0.40
N HIS A 251 34.59 0.81 0.19
CA HIS A 251 34.87 2.24 -0.08
C HIS A 251 34.67 2.75 -1.52
N ASN A 252 33.71 3.68 -1.63
CA ASN A 252 33.59 4.78 -2.60
C ASN A 252 33.34 4.41 -4.08
N ALA A 253 32.12 3.96 -4.38
CA ALA A 253 31.57 4.10 -5.73
C ALA A 253 30.92 5.49 -5.89
N PRO A 254 31.34 6.34 -6.86
CA PRO A 254 30.83 7.71 -7.01
C PRO A 254 29.40 7.82 -7.57
N ASN A 255 28.70 6.70 -7.82
CA ASN A 255 27.35 6.66 -8.43
C ASN A 255 26.36 5.78 -7.63
N ALA A 256 26.32 5.92 -6.29
CA ALA A 256 25.40 5.17 -5.44
C ALA A 256 23.93 5.65 -5.47
N ARG A 257 23.64 6.77 -6.17
CA ARG A 257 22.28 7.33 -6.28
C ARG A 257 21.35 6.40 -7.05
N GLY A 258 20.19 6.13 -6.47
CA GLY A 258 19.21 5.22 -7.06
C GLY A 258 19.69 3.77 -7.11
N ILE A 259 20.50 3.35 -6.14
CA ILE A 259 20.80 1.95 -5.88
C ILE A 259 19.98 1.53 -4.65
N THR A 260 19.15 0.51 -4.80
CA THR A 260 18.47 -0.16 -3.68
C THR A 260 19.18 -1.47 -3.34
N THR A 261 19.14 -1.84 -2.06
CA THR A 261 19.60 -3.17 -1.60
C THR A 261 18.45 -4.18 -1.55
N ASN A 262 17.21 -3.76 -1.82
CA ASN A 262 16.02 -4.61 -1.74
C ASN A 262 15.79 -5.37 -3.06
N LEU A 263 16.68 -6.33 -3.33
CA LEU A 263 16.71 -7.07 -4.60
C LEU A 263 15.44 -7.89 -4.85
N SER A 264 14.80 -8.40 -3.80
CA SER A 264 13.54 -9.15 -3.94
C SER A 264 12.42 -8.27 -4.51
N VAL A 265 12.39 -6.98 -4.16
CA VAL A 265 11.46 -6.01 -4.76
C VAL A 265 11.87 -5.68 -6.19
N VAL A 266 13.17 -5.52 -6.47
CA VAL A 266 13.68 -5.27 -7.83
C VAL A 266 13.31 -6.40 -8.78
N THR A 267 13.62 -7.65 -8.43
CA THR A 267 13.33 -8.84 -9.24
C THR A 267 11.84 -9.10 -9.36
N GLY A 268 11.08 -8.90 -8.28
CA GLY A 268 9.62 -8.96 -8.29
C GLY A 268 9.00 -7.94 -9.24
N LEU A 269 9.45 -6.68 -9.17
CA LEU A 269 9.00 -5.61 -10.07
C LEU A 269 9.36 -5.91 -11.53
N LEU A 270 10.61 -6.30 -11.82
CA LEU A 270 11.03 -6.73 -13.16
C LEU A 270 10.17 -7.87 -13.69
N SER A 271 9.85 -8.85 -12.84
CA SER A 271 8.96 -9.97 -13.19
C SER A 271 7.56 -9.48 -13.56
N THR A 272 6.96 -8.60 -12.75
CA THR A 272 5.63 -8.04 -13.00
C THR A 272 5.60 -7.19 -14.27
N LEU A 273 6.61 -6.34 -14.48
CA LEU A 273 6.74 -5.50 -15.67
C LEU A 273 6.89 -6.35 -16.95
N CYS A 274 7.78 -7.36 -16.93
CA CYS A 274 7.98 -8.24 -18.07
C CYS A 274 6.73 -9.07 -18.39
N ARG A 275 6.01 -9.57 -17.38
CA ARG A 275 4.73 -10.27 -17.59
C ARG A 275 3.69 -9.36 -18.22
N GLY A 276 3.62 -8.09 -17.80
CA GLY A 276 2.60 -7.14 -18.24
C GLY A 276 2.85 -6.51 -19.61
N SER A 277 4.11 -6.29 -20.01
CA SER A 277 4.42 -5.48 -21.21
C SER A 277 5.40 -6.11 -22.18
N ALA A 278 4.97 -6.30 -23.44
CA ALA A 278 5.81 -6.77 -24.54
C ALA A 278 6.99 -5.83 -24.82
N LYS A 279 6.70 -4.53 -24.83
CA LYS A 279 7.70 -3.49 -25.08
C LYS A 279 8.75 -3.45 -23.97
N VAL A 280 8.33 -3.51 -22.70
CA VAL A 280 9.29 -3.51 -21.58
C VAL A 280 10.22 -4.72 -21.63
N THR A 281 9.70 -5.93 -21.87
CA THR A 281 10.56 -7.12 -22.01
C THR A 281 11.54 -6.98 -23.18
N HIS A 282 11.06 -6.50 -24.33
CA HIS A 282 11.89 -6.28 -25.50
C HIS A 282 13.04 -5.29 -25.23
N ASP A 283 12.75 -4.18 -24.56
CA ASP A 283 13.70 -3.11 -24.28
C ASP A 283 14.68 -3.45 -23.14
N LEU A 284 14.27 -4.33 -22.22
CA LEU A 284 15.13 -4.88 -21.17
C LEU A 284 16.10 -5.93 -21.71
N LEU A 285 15.64 -6.86 -22.56
CA LEU A 285 16.52 -7.88 -23.18
C LEU A 285 17.59 -7.28 -24.10
N ARG A 286 17.40 -6.03 -24.56
CA ARG A 286 18.37 -5.27 -25.37
C ARG A 286 19.19 -4.26 -24.56
N SER A 287 19.14 -4.36 -23.25
CA SER A 287 19.93 -3.53 -22.33
C SER A 287 20.95 -4.37 -21.59
N ASP A 288 21.63 -3.78 -20.61
CA ASP A 288 22.63 -4.45 -19.77
C ASP A 288 22.01 -5.46 -18.78
N LEU A 289 20.75 -5.88 -19.00
CA LEU A 289 20.07 -6.87 -18.17
C LEU A 289 20.84 -8.20 -18.06
N PRO A 290 21.36 -8.81 -19.15
CA PRO A 290 22.11 -10.07 -19.03
C PRO A 290 23.32 -9.92 -18.10
N ASP A 291 24.10 -8.86 -18.26
CA ASP A 291 25.27 -8.58 -17.43
C ASP A 291 24.86 -8.29 -15.97
N ALA A 292 23.73 -7.61 -15.77
CA ALA A 292 23.19 -7.32 -14.44
C ALA A 292 22.72 -8.59 -13.73
N LEU A 293 22.09 -9.52 -14.45
CA LEU A 293 21.66 -10.81 -13.93
C LEU A 293 22.87 -11.71 -13.60
N GLU A 294 23.88 -11.75 -14.46
CA GLU A 294 25.13 -12.46 -14.18
C GLU A 294 25.80 -11.93 -12.91
N ALA A 295 25.93 -10.59 -12.79
CA ALA A 295 26.47 -9.95 -11.60
C ALA A 295 25.67 -10.31 -10.34
N ALA A 296 24.34 -10.30 -10.41
CA ALA A 296 23.47 -10.65 -9.29
C ALA A 296 23.54 -12.15 -8.92
N LEU A 297 23.72 -13.05 -9.89
CA LEU A 297 23.91 -14.48 -9.64
C LEU A 297 25.27 -14.79 -8.99
N CYS A 298 26.32 -14.11 -9.43
CA CYS A 298 27.67 -14.34 -8.89
C CYS A 298 27.90 -13.66 -7.53
N GLY A 299 27.22 -12.54 -7.26
CA GLY A 299 27.41 -11.77 -6.03
C GLY A 299 26.27 -11.85 -5.01
N GLY A 300 25.13 -12.45 -5.36
CA GLY A 300 23.94 -12.49 -4.50
C GLY A 300 24.05 -13.52 -3.37
N ASP A 301 23.26 -13.31 -2.32
CA ASP A 301 22.98 -14.35 -1.33
C ASP A 301 22.05 -15.42 -1.91
N GLU A 302 21.85 -16.54 -1.19
CA GLU A 302 21.02 -17.67 -1.65
C GLU A 302 19.62 -17.22 -2.06
N ARG A 303 19.01 -16.31 -1.30
CA ARG A 303 17.68 -15.78 -1.59
C ARG A 303 17.66 -14.97 -2.88
N CYS A 304 18.62 -14.07 -3.07
CA CYS A 304 18.76 -13.30 -4.30
C CYS A 304 18.92 -14.23 -5.50
N VAL A 305 19.80 -15.23 -5.41
CA VAL A 305 20.02 -16.22 -6.50
C VAL A 305 18.71 -16.91 -6.87
N LEU A 306 17.93 -17.39 -5.89
CA LEU A 306 16.63 -18.04 -6.15
C LEU A 306 15.62 -17.10 -6.82
N ASP A 307 15.55 -15.84 -6.39
CA ASP A 307 14.65 -14.84 -6.99
C ASP A 307 15.08 -14.50 -8.43
N ILE A 308 16.39 -14.44 -8.71
CA ILE A 308 16.93 -14.24 -10.05
C ILE A 308 16.69 -15.45 -10.96
N MET A 309 16.86 -16.68 -10.44
CA MET A 309 16.56 -17.91 -11.19
C MET A 309 15.08 -17.96 -11.61
N ARG A 310 14.15 -17.64 -10.70
CA ARG A 310 12.72 -17.55 -11.03
C ARG A 310 12.43 -16.49 -12.09
N PHE A 311 13.14 -15.37 -12.05
CA PHE A 311 13.00 -14.33 -13.06
C PHE A 311 13.58 -14.79 -14.41
N LEU A 312 14.70 -15.51 -14.44
CA LEU A 312 15.25 -16.13 -15.63
C LEU A 312 14.30 -17.16 -16.25
N ASP A 313 13.68 -18.02 -15.44
CA ASP A 313 12.67 -18.98 -15.91
C ASP A 313 11.52 -18.27 -16.64
N LEU A 314 11.03 -17.15 -16.06
CA LEU A 314 10.05 -16.30 -16.71
C LEU A 314 10.56 -15.74 -18.05
N LEU A 315 11.79 -15.24 -18.11
CA LEU A 315 12.36 -14.71 -19.36
C LEU A 315 12.49 -15.80 -20.42
N ILE A 316 12.91 -17.01 -20.05
CA ILE A 316 13.00 -18.18 -20.94
C ILE A 316 11.62 -18.51 -21.51
N VAL A 317 10.58 -18.60 -20.67
CA VAL A 317 9.19 -18.81 -21.13
C VAL A 317 8.76 -17.70 -22.10
N LEU A 318 9.02 -16.43 -21.76
CA LEU A 318 8.66 -15.29 -22.60
C LEU A 318 9.37 -15.29 -23.96
N ILE A 319 10.63 -15.75 -24.02
CA ILE A 319 11.44 -15.77 -25.25
C ILE A 319 11.07 -16.97 -26.13
N PHE A 320 10.96 -18.17 -25.56
CA PHE A 320 10.83 -19.41 -26.33
C PHE A 320 9.37 -19.84 -26.54
N GLU A 321 8.51 -19.67 -25.55
CA GLU A 321 7.10 -20.09 -25.63
C GLU A 321 6.16 -18.91 -25.92
N GLY A 322 6.60 -17.70 -25.60
CA GLY A 322 5.86 -16.46 -25.79
C GLY A 322 4.84 -16.19 -24.68
N ARG A 323 4.24 -14.99 -24.72
CA ARG A 323 3.32 -14.51 -23.67
C ARG A 323 2.06 -15.36 -23.48
N GLN A 324 1.68 -16.14 -24.49
CA GLN A 324 0.52 -17.03 -24.41
C GLN A 324 0.74 -18.21 -23.46
N ALA A 325 1.99 -18.54 -23.17
CA ALA A 325 2.37 -19.57 -22.20
C ALA A 325 2.32 -19.08 -20.74
N LEU A 326 2.17 -17.77 -20.52
CA LEU A 326 2.01 -17.25 -19.16
C LEU A 326 0.68 -17.76 -18.57
N PRO A 327 0.68 -18.15 -17.28
CA PRO A 327 -0.56 -18.48 -16.59
C PRO A 327 -1.50 -17.28 -16.68
N ARG A 328 -2.66 -17.45 -17.32
CA ARG A 328 -3.66 -16.38 -17.38
C ARG A 328 -4.08 -16.07 -15.94
N PRO A 329 -4.20 -14.79 -15.54
CA PRO A 329 -4.73 -14.44 -14.23
C PRO A 329 -6.15 -15.02 -14.11
N GLY A 330 -6.31 -16.06 -13.27
CA GLY A 330 -7.55 -16.83 -13.11
C GLY A 330 -7.60 -18.20 -13.79
N SER A 331 -6.54 -18.63 -14.49
CA SER A 331 -6.41 -19.98 -15.04
C SER A 331 -5.52 -20.82 -14.14
N SER A 332 -6.13 -21.64 -13.28
CA SER A 332 -5.41 -22.77 -12.68
C SER A 332 -4.84 -23.63 -13.80
N VAL A 333 -3.53 -23.82 -13.82
CA VAL A 333 -2.81 -24.57 -14.85
C VAL A 333 -3.26 -26.02 -14.75
N ARG A 334 -4.07 -26.47 -15.72
CA ARG A 334 -4.26 -27.89 -15.98
C ARG A 334 -2.93 -28.44 -16.49
N THR A 335 -2.28 -29.25 -15.67
CA THR A 335 -1.25 -30.17 -16.12
C THR A 335 -1.80 -30.99 -17.28
N THR A 336 -1.12 -30.92 -18.42
CA THR A 336 -1.42 -31.66 -19.63
C THR A 336 -1.17 -33.15 -19.40
N ASN A 337 -2.23 -33.92 -19.15
CA ASN A 337 -2.17 -35.37 -19.37
C ASN A 337 -2.42 -35.68 -20.86
N PRO A 338 -1.81 -36.75 -21.42
CA PRO A 338 -1.97 -37.11 -22.83
C PRO A 338 -3.40 -37.58 -23.15
N PRO A 339 -3.84 -37.51 -24.41
CA PRO A 339 -5.25 -37.72 -24.78
C PRO A 339 -5.65 -39.20 -24.67
N PRO A 340 -6.83 -39.53 -24.12
CA PRO A 340 -7.43 -40.86 -24.25
C PRO A 340 -8.10 -41.02 -25.63
N PRO A 341 -8.33 -42.27 -26.10
CA PRO A 341 -8.74 -42.58 -27.48
C PRO A 341 -10.20 -42.19 -27.76
N PRO A 342 -10.60 -42.11 -29.05
CA PRO A 342 -11.88 -41.55 -29.46
C PRO A 342 -12.97 -42.61 -29.38
N ASN A 343 -14.02 -42.36 -28.59
CA ASN A 343 -15.37 -42.81 -28.94
C ASN A 343 -16.46 -42.13 -28.09
N GLU A 344 -17.52 -41.76 -28.82
CA GLU A 344 -18.89 -41.45 -28.39
C GLU A 344 -19.35 -39.98 -28.28
N THR A 345 -20.45 -39.77 -28.99
CA THR A 345 -21.13 -38.56 -29.47
C THR A 345 -21.94 -37.77 -28.42
N PRO A 346 -22.34 -36.51 -28.71
CA PRO A 346 -22.79 -35.55 -27.72
C PRO A 346 -24.31 -35.55 -27.48
N GLN A 347 -24.75 -35.31 -26.24
CA GLN A 347 -26.11 -34.89 -25.91
C GLN A 347 -26.12 -33.70 -24.94
N ASN A 348 -26.86 -32.67 -25.32
CA ASN A 348 -27.19 -31.43 -24.61
C ASN A 348 -28.73 -31.35 -24.49
N PRO A 349 -29.33 -30.43 -23.70
CA PRO A 349 -29.51 -30.40 -22.24
C PRO A 349 -31.03 -30.39 -21.88
N PRO A 350 -31.44 -30.02 -20.65
CA PRO A 350 -32.37 -28.89 -20.58
C PRO A 350 -32.13 -27.89 -19.42
N ALA A 351 -32.67 -26.69 -19.60
CA ALA A 351 -32.55 -25.53 -18.74
C ALA A 351 -33.69 -25.42 -17.71
N SER A 352 -33.38 -24.88 -16.52
CA SER A 352 -34.32 -24.05 -15.74
C SER A 352 -33.65 -23.29 -14.57
N THR A 353 -33.76 -21.95 -14.64
CA THR A 353 -34.02 -20.95 -13.57
C THR A 353 -33.04 -20.67 -12.41
N THR A 354 -32.46 -19.46 -12.48
CA THR A 354 -32.31 -18.41 -11.44
C THR A 354 -31.77 -18.77 -10.05
N ALA A 355 -30.53 -18.36 -9.77
CA ALA A 355 -30.17 -17.60 -8.55
C ALA A 355 -28.75 -17.02 -8.65
N THR A 356 -28.65 -15.74 -8.30
CA THR A 356 -27.45 -14.93 -8.08
C THR A 356 -26.49 -15.60 -7.09
N THR A 357 -25.22 -15.84 -7.47
CA THR A 357 -24.02 -15.83 -6.58
C THR A 357 -22.78 -16.24 -7.38
N GLY A 358 -21.62 -15.71 -7.00
CA GLY A 358 -20.38 -15.67 -7.78
C GLY A 358 -19.87 -17.01 -8.33
N ASN A 359 -19.13 -16.90 -9.44
CA ASN A 359 -18.42 -17.98 -10.10
C ASN A 359 -17.33 -18.56 -9.16
N THR A 360 -17.67 -19.55 -8.34
CA THR A 360 -16.72 -20.50 -7.74
C THR A 360 -16.79 -21.81 -8.50
N THR A 361 -15.63 -22.37 -8.85
CA THR A 361 -15.56 -23.66 -9.54
C THR A 361 -16.05 -24.79 -8.60
N PRO A 362 -16.49 -25.94 -9.14
CA PRO A 362 -16.95 -27.07 -8.31
C PRO A 362 -15.89 -27.57 -7.31
N SER A 363 -14.61 -27.48 -7.66
CA SER A 363 -13.48 -27.83 -6.80
C SER A 363 -13.26 -26.82 -5.67
N ASP A 364 -13.48 -25.52 -5.91
CA ASP A 364 -13.36 -24.50 -4.86
C ASP A 364 -14.43 -24.69 -3.77
N ARG A 365 -15.62 -25.19 -4.15
CA ARG A 365 -16.69 -25.47 -3.18
C ARG A 365 -16.37 -26.68 -2.31
N SER A 366 -15.84 -27.76 -2.88
CA SER A 366 -15.46 -28.93 -2.09
C SER A 366 -14.27 -28.63 -1.16
N GLN A 367 -13.35 -27.75 -1.60
CA GLN A 367 -12.20 -27.30 -0.82
C GLN A 367 -12.55 -26.23 0.24
N GLN A 368 -13.57 -25.39 0.04
CA GLN A 368 -14.06 -24.52 1.12
C GLN A 368 -14.79 -25.32 2.21
N GLN A 369 -15.45 -26.41 1.82
CA GLN A 369 -16.13 -27.31 2.76
C GLN A 369 -15.15 -28.10 3.64
N ILE A 370 -13.96 -28.46 3.14
CA ILE A 370 -12.95 -29.15 3.98
C ILE A 370 -12.47 -28.28 5.14
N ILE A 371 -12.37 -26.96 4.95
CA ILE A 371 -11.98 -26.02 6.01
C ILE A 371 -13.03 -26.03 7.13
N GLU A 372 -14.31 -26.17 6.78
CA GLU A 372 -15.38 -26.29 7.76
C GLU A 372 -15.32 -27.63 8.51
N TYR A 373 -14.96 -28.72 7.84
CA TYR A 373 -14.72 -30.01 8.50
C TYR A 373 -13.49 -29.98 9.41
N ILE A 374 -12.42 -29.26 9.05
CA ILE A 374 -11.26 -29.01 9.93
C ILE A 374 -11.71 -28.27 11.19
N ARG A 375 -12.53 -27.22 11.05
CA ARG A 375 -13.09 -26.48 12.20
C ARG A 375 -14.04 -27.31 13.05
N SER A 376 -14.73 -28.29 12.46
CA SER A 376 -15.61 -29.21 13.18
C SER A 376 -14.87 -30.19 14.11
N ARG A 377 -13.53 -30.31 13.97
CA ARG A 377 -12.64 -31.16 14.79
C ARG A 377 -13.06 -32.63 14.86
N ASN A 378 -13.76 -33.13 13.84
CA ASN A 378 -14.17 -34.52 13.73
C ASN A 378 -13.30 -35.26 12.71
N LEU A 379 -12.37 -36.07 13.22
CA LEU A 379 -11.41 -36.82 12.40
C LEU A 379 -12.08 -37.72 11.36
N GLN A 380 -13.11 -38.46 11.73
CA GLN A 380 -13.76 -39.44 10.85
C GLN A 380 -14.47 -38.78 9.67
N VAL A 381 -15.10 -37.62 9.90
CA VAL A 381 -15.76 -36.87 8.83
C VAL A 381 -14.73 -36.25 7.89
N PHE A 382 -13.61 -35.77 8.44
CA PHE A 382 -12.52 -35.20 7.66
C PHE A 382 -11.82 -36.22 6.75
N THR A 383 -11.47 -37.41 7.28
CA THR A 383 -10.80 -38.47 6.50
C THR A 383 -11.72 -39.01 5.41
N ASN A 384 -12.98 -39.31 5.74
CA ASN A 384 -13.95 -39.80 4.75
C ASN A 384 -14.18 -38.76 3.64
N TYR A 385 -14.24 -37.48 3.99
CA TYR A 385 -14.44 -36.42 3.01
C TYR A 385 -13.23 -36.23 2.07
N ILE A 386 -11.99 -36.38 2.57
CA ILE A 386 -10.78 -36.38 1.75
C ILE A 386 -10.78 -37.55 0.77
N GLU A 387 -11.08 -38.75 1.25
CA GLU A 387 -11.06 -39.99 0.47
C GLU A 387 -12.17 -40.03 -0.60
N GLU A 388 -13.39 -39.60 -0.26
CA GLU A 388 -14.53 -39.58 -1.19
C GLU A 388 -14.39 -38.52 -2.29
N ASN A 389 -13.73 -37.39 -2.01
CA ASN A 389 -13.59 -36.28 -2.95
C ASN A 389 -12.20 -36.22 -3.62
N ASN A 390 -11.32 -37.18 -3.34
CA ASN A 390 -9.95 -37.27 -3.86
C ASN A 390 -9.19 -35.94 -3.76
N ILE A 391 -9.24 -35.32 -2.58
CA ILE A 391 -8.71 -33.97 -2.34
C ILE A 391 -7.18 -34.03 -2.31
N ASP A 392 -6.53 -33.16 -3.09
CA ASP A 392 -5.08 -33.00 -3.04
C ASP A 392 -4.64 -32.34 -1.73
N VAL A 393 -3.92 -33.09 -0.89
CA VAL A 393 -3.43 -32.65 0.42
C VAL A 393 -2.29 -31.64 0.29
N ASN A 394 -1.58 -31.61 -0.85
CA ASN A 394 -0.51 -30.63 -1.14
C ASN A 394 -1.04 -29.32 -1.71
N TYR A 395 -2.36 -29.16 -1.77
CA TYR A 395 -3.01 -27.96 -2.25
C TYR A 395 -2.60 -26.72 -1.44
N THR A 396 -2.50 -25.59 -2.14
CA THR A 396 -2.29 -24.26 -1.57
C THR A 396 -3.45 -23.36 -1.97
N ASP A 397 -4.05 -22.68 -0.98
CA ASP A 397 -5.16 -21.76 -1.23
C ASP A 397 -4.73 -20.46 -1.93
N ASN A 398 -5.71 -19.60 -2.26
CA ASN A 398 -5.49 -18.31 -2.92
C ASN A 398 -4.62 -17.33 -2.10
N VAL A 399 -4.31 -17.66 -0.85
CA VAL A 399 -3.46 -16.87 0.07
C VAL A 399 -2.12 -17.62 0.33
N GLY A 400 -1.88 -18.75 -0.34
CA GLY A 400 -0.67 -19.55 -0.21
C GLY A 400 -0.64 -20.45 1.03
N GLN A 401 -1.75 -20.65 1.73
CA GLN A 401 -1.83 -21.57 2.88
C GLN A 401 -2.06 -23.00 2.41
N THR A 402 -1.27 -23.93 2.94
CA THR A 402 -1.43 -25.36 2.68
C THR A 402 -2.54 -25.97 3.54
N MET A 403 -3.03 -27.16 3.17
CA MET A 403 -3.92 -27.94 4.04
C MET A 403 -3.33 -28.14 5.43
N LEU A 404 -2.03 -28.45 5.50
CA LEU A 404 -1.32 -28.64 6.76
C LEU A 404 -1.34 -27.39 7.64
N ASN A 405 -1.26 -26.19 7.05
CA ASN A 405 -1.37 -24.94 7.80
C ASN A 405 -2.78 -24.77 8.41
N TRP A 406 -3.82 -25.11 7.66
CA TRP A 406 -5.21 -25.06 8.14
C TRP A 406 -5.48 -26.07 9.27
N VAL A 407 -5.04 -27.33 9.09
CA VAL A 407 -5.22 -28.38 10.11
C VAL A 407 -4.39 -28.07 11.37
N SER A 408 -3.17 -27.56 11.20
CA SER A 408 -2.32 -27.17 12.34
C SER A 408 -2.90 -26.00 13.13
N ALA A 409 -3.60 -25.08 12.47
CA ALA A 409 -4.16 -23.90 13.12
C ALA A 409 -5.53 -24.17 13.78
N PHE A 410 -6.37 -25.02 13.20
CA PHE A 410 -7.78 -25.16 13.61
C PHE A 410 -8.23 -26.60 13.94
N GLY A 411 -7.50 -27.61 13.46
CA GLY A 411 -7.81 -29.03 13.61
C GLY A 411 -7.33 -29.65 14.92
N THR A 412 -7.29 -30.98 14.96
CA THR A 412 -6.75 -31.77 16.09
C THR A 412 -5.41 -32.40 15.72
N ARG A 413 -4.68 -32.88 16.74
CA ARG A 413 -3.37 -33.52 16.54
C ARG A 413 -3.46 -34.73 15.62
N GLU A 414 -4.52 -35.53 15.76
CA GLU A 414 -4.74 -36.73 14.96
C GLU A 414 -5.02 -36.40 13.49
N MET A 415 -5.60 -35.23 13.21
CA MET A 415 -5.82 -34.75 11.83
C MET A 415 -4.54 -34.25 11.17
N VAL A 416 -3.56 -33.78 11.96
CA VAL A 416 -2.23 -33.36 11.48
C VAL A 416 -1.33 -34.57 11.23
N GLU A 417 -1.49 -35.63 12.03
CA GLU A 417 -0.73 -36.88 11.91
C GLU A 417 -1.21 -37.77 10.74
N TYR A 418 -2.49 -37.67 10.35
CA TYR A 418 -3.04 -38.26 9.13
C TYR A 418 -2.62 -37.44 7.91
#